data_AF-A0A7X9CT24-F1
#
_entry.id   AF-A0A7X9CT24-F1
#
_cell.length_a   1.000
_cell.length_b   1.000
_cell.length_c   1.000
_cell.angle_alpha   90.00
_cell.angle_beta   90.00
_cell.angle_gamma   90.00
#
_symmetry.space_group_name_H-M   'P 1'
#
loop_
_entity.id
_entity.type
_entity.pdbx_description
1 polymer ?
#
loop_
_entity_poly.entity_id
_entity_poly.type
_entity_poly.pdbx_seq_one_letter_code
_entity_poly.pdbx_strand_id
1 'polypeptide(L)'
;MVNRPKKDSSRGLRINMIIEHINRKTPYGGVTLDELADKYEVSDRQIRRDLTSIQNDLKLPLIKKEKVIDGNKHVLYYFKKGYLPSLSPENATAIFITLLQQQSTALSAHVNDLKDALVSTLFKYHYNPKELAVEKLQNRIYMVEEALADPERVGELFTKLVHALKDCHQVKIWYYVARNNELTERVVEPYGLICKRQNWYLIAKCLER
;
A
#
# COMPACT_ATOMS: atom_id res chain seq x y z
N MET A 1 -12.95 -24.10 42.85
CA MET A 1 -13.19 -24.01 41.38
C MET A 1 -12.33 -22.88 40.85
N VAL A 2 -11.23 -23.20 40.16
CA VAL A 2 -10.31 -22.19 39.61
C VAL A 2 -10.50 -22.12 38.10
N ASN A 3 -10.74 -20.89 37.67
CA ASN A 3 -11.26 -20.47 36.38
C ASN A 3 -10.30 -20.80 35.23
N ARG A 4 -10.68 -21.68 34.30
CA ARG A 4 -9.91 -21.96 33.08
C ARG A 4 -9.96 -20.72 32.16
N PRO A 5 -8.83 -20.17 31.68
CA PRO A 5 -8.88 -19.09 30.72
C PRO A 5 -9.36 -19.59 29.35
N LYS A 6 -10.35 -18.87 28.82
CA LYS A 6 -10.96 -18.81 27.48
C LYS A 6 -10.23 -19.59 26.35
N LYS A 7 -10.71 -20.81 26.07
CA LYS A 7 -10.39 -21.59 24.85
C LYS A 7 -10.65 -20.79 23.56
N ASP A 8 -11.58 -19.85 23.57
CA ASP A 8 -11.93 -18.99 22.43
C ASP A 8 -10.92 -17.87 22.13
N SER A 9 -10.17 -17.39 23.13
CA SER A 9 -9.13 -16.37 22.89
C SER A 9 -7.98 -16.91 22.03
N SER A 10 -7.62 -18.20 22.21
CA SER A 10 -6.57 -18.88 21.44
C SER A 10 -6.94 -19.06 19.95
N ARG A 11 -8.23 -19.29 19.65
CA ARG A 11 -8.71 -19.51 18.28
C ARG A 11 -8.72 -18.20 17.50
N GLY A 12 -9.24 -17.13 18.08
CA GLY A 12 -9.27 -15.81 17.42
C GLY A 12 -7.87 -15.30 17.11
N LEU A 13 -6.94 -15.42 18.07
CA LEU A 13 -5.53 -15.07 17.88
C LEU A 13 -4.87 -15.91 16.77
N ARG A 14 -5.09 -17.22 16.78
CA ARG A 14 -4.56 -18.11 15.72
C ARG A 14 -5.11 -17.75 14.34
N ILE A 15 -6.41 -17.46 14.22
CA ILE A 15 -7.01 -17.05 12.95
C ILE A 15 -6.36 -15.77 12.43
N ASN A 16 -6.15 -14.76 13.29
CA ASN A 16 -5.46 -13.53 12.90
C ASN A 16 -4.02 -13.79 12.45
N MET A 17 -3.27 -14.61 13.17
CA MET A 17 -1.90 -14.99 12.79
C MET A 17 -1.87 -15.75 11.45
N ILE A 18 -2.84 -16.64 11.19
CA ILE A 18 -2.97 -17.33 9.90
C ILE A 18 -3.23 -16.31 8.78
N ILE A 19 -4.14 -15.36 8.97
CA ILE A 19 -4.44 -14.31 7.99
C ILE A 19 -3.17 -13.50 7.69
N GLU A 20 -2.48 -12.99 8.71
CA GLU A 20 -1.27 -12.20 8.53
C GLU A 20 -0.19 -12.98 7.77
N HIS A 21 -0.04 -14.27 8.10
CA HIS A 21 0.96 -15.11 7.46
C HIS A 21 0.65 -15.38 5.97
N ILE A 22 -0.60 -15.74 5.65
CA ILE A 22 -1.04 -15.91 4.26
C ILE A 22 -0.86 -14.61 3.48
N ASN A 23 -1.20 -13.47 4.10
CA ASN A 23 -1.11 -12.17 3.47
C ASN A 23 0.35 -11.79 3.12
N ARG A 24 1.29 -12.00 4.05
CA ARG A 24 2.72 -11.75 3.81
C ARG A 24 3.30 -12.64 2.71
N LYS A 25 2.81 -13.87 2.57
CA LYS A 25 3.28 -14.87 1.59
C LYS A 25 2.54 -14.80 0.25
N THR A 26 1.40 -14.11 0.18
CA THR A 26 0.59 -13.95 -1.04
C THR A 26 1.39 -13.39 -2.23
N PRO A 27 2.23 -12.32 -2.08
CA PRO A 27 3.09 -11.84 -3.17
C PRO A 27 4.11 -12.86 -3.67
N TYR A 28 4.46 -13.84 -2.85
CA TYR A 28 5.49 -14.86 -3.13
C TYR A 28 4.88 -16.23 -3.55
N GLY A 29 3.57 -16.28 -3.79
CA GLY A 29 2.88 -17.48 -4.28
C GLY A 29 2.02 -18.22 -3.26
N GLY A 30 1.93 -17.74 -2.02
CA GLY A 30 1.06 -18.30 -0.97
C GLY A 30 1.74 -19.25 0.01
N VAL A 31 0.94 -19.94 0.80
CA VAL A 31 1.39 -20.91 1.82
C VAL A 31 0.74 -22.27 1.62
N THR A 32 1.43 -23.35 2.00
CA THR A 32 0.86 -24.70 1.99
C THR A 32 0.10 -24.99 3.28
N LEU A 33 -0.71 -26.04 3.26
CA LEU A 33 -1.44 -26.48 4.44
C LEU A 33 -0.49 -27.01 5.53
N ASP A 34 0.52 -27.77 5.10
CA ASP A 34 1.57 -28.33 5.96
C ASP A 34 2.37 -27.23 6.65
N GLU A 35 2.76 -26.17 5.91
CA GLU A 35 3.47 -25.01 6.48
C GLU A 35 2.65 -24.30 7.57
N LEU A 36 1.33 -24.23 7.41
CA LEU A 36 0.43 -23.65 8.42
C LEU A 36 0.23 -24.59 9.61
N ALA A 37 0.11 -25.89 9.38
CA ALA A 37 -0.07 -26.90 10.42
C ALA A 37 1.15 -26.98 11.33
N ASP A 38 2.34 -27.09 10.74
CA ASP A 38 3.62 -27.18 11.46
C ASP A 38 3.89 -25.90 12.25
N LYS A 39 3.71 -24.73 11.63
CA LYS A 39 4.03 -23.44 12.27
C LYS A 39 3.15 -23.11 13.47
N TYR A 40 1.88 -23.52 13.42
CA TYR A 40 0.92 -23.23 14.48
C TYR A 40 0.63 -24.43 15.38
N GLU A 41 1.39 -25.52 15.22
CA GLU A 41 1.32 -26.75 16.02
C GLU A 41 -0.12 -27.30 16.13
N VAL A 42 -0.83 -27.32 15.00
CA VAL A 42 -2.22 -27.78 14.91
C VAL A 42 -2.41 -28.73 13.75
N SER A 43 -3.41 -29.61 13.85
CA SER A 43 -3.70 -30.55 12.77
C SER A 43 -4.20 -29.86 11.50
N ASP A 44 -3.95 -30.50 10.36
CA ASP A 44 -4.51 -30.13 9.05
C ASP A 44 -6.01 -29.86 9.09
N ARG A 45 -6.75 -30.70 9.82
CA ARG A 45 -8.20 -30.56 9.97
C ARG A 45 -8.57 -29.24 10.66
N GLN A 46 -7.78 -28.82 11.64
CA GLN A 46 -7.99 -27.56 12.35
C GLN A 46 -7.64 -26.37 11.44
N ILE A 47 -6.55 -26.42 10.69
CA ILE A 47 -6.19 -25.39 9.70
C ILE A 47 -7.25 -25.28 8.62
N ARG A 48 -7.74 -26.39 8.06
CA ARG A 48 -8.85 -26.37 7.09
C ARG A 48 -10.08 -25.69 7.66
N ARG A 49 -10.43 -25.98 8.92
CA ARG A 49 -11.57 -25.35 9.59
C ARG A 49 -11.36 -23.85 9.79
N ASP A 50 -10.15 -23.44 10.18
CA ASP A 50 -9.82 -22.04 10.38
C ASP A 50 -9.77 -21.27 9.04
N LEU A 51 -9.27 -21.87 7.95
CA LEU A 51 -9.35 -21.34 6.58
C LEU A 51 -10.80 -21.20 6.10
N THR A 52 -11.67 -22.17 6.40
CA THR A 52 -13.11 -22.06 6.10
C THR A 52 -13.75 -20.91 6.87
N SER A 53 -13.41 -20.72 8.14
CA SER A 53 -13.86 -19.55 8.92
C SER A 53 -13.35 -18.24 8.35
N ILE A 54 -12.09 -18.19 7.90
CA ILE A 54 -11.52 -17.01 7.22
C ILE A 54 -12.31 -16.68 5.95
N GLN A 55 -12.63 -17.69 5.13
CA GLN A 55 -13.34 -17.49 3.87
C GLN A 55 -14.81 -17.14 4.06
N ASN A 56 -15.52 -17.82 4.97
CA ASN A 56 -16.98 -17.73 5.09
C ASN A 56 -17.42 -16.74 6.17
N ASP A 57 -16.79 -16.76 7.34
CA ASP A 57 -17.19 -15.94 8.48
C ASP A 57 -16.63 -14.52 8.33
N LEU A 58 -15.34 -14.41 7.94
CA LEU A 58 -14.65 -13.12 7.74
C LEU A 58 -14.74 -12.61 6.29
N LYS A 59 -15.34 -13.38 5.37
CA LYS A 59 -15.54 -13.03 3.95
C LYS A 59 -14.24 -12.62 3.23
N LEU A 60 -13.10 -13.20 3.60
CA LEU A 60 -11.81 -12.95 2.94
C LEU A 60 -11.62 -13.94 1.76
N PRO A 61 -11.72 -13.52 0.48
CA PRO A 61 -11.50 -14.39 -0.67
C PRO A 61 -10.09 -15.00 -0.72
N LEU A 62 -10.01 -16.25 -0.25
CA LEU A 62 -8.91 -17.18 -0.43
C LEU A 62 -8.99 -17.84 -1.81
N ILE A 63 -7.86 -17.87 -2.51
CA ILE A 63 -7.68 -18.64 -3.75
C ILE A 63 -6.78 -19.83 -3.45
N LYS A 64 -7.10 -20.96 -4.09
CA LYS A 64 -6.31 -22.18 -4.05
C LYS A 64 -5.62 -22.35 -5.41
N LYS A 65 -4.32 -22.62 -5.39
CA LYS A 65 -3.56 -23.00 -6.59
C LYS A 65 -2.77 -24.25 -6.32
N GLU A 66 -2.88 -25.21 -7.22
CA GLU A 66 -2.06 -26.42 -7.17
C GLU A 66 -0.68 -26.12 -7.75
N LYS A 67 0.36 -26.57 -7.04
CA LYS A 67 1.75 -26.51 -7.52
C LYS A 67 2.42 -27.84 -7.19
N VAL A 68 3.17 -28.35 -8.17
CA VAL A 68 4.03 -29.51 -7.95
C VAL A 68 5.35 -29.00 -7.38
N ILE A 69 5.71 -29.47 -6.18
CA ILE A 69 6.99 -29.21 -5.52
C ILE A 69 7.58 -30.59 -5.23
N ASP A 70 8.81 -30.84 -5.68
CA ASP A 70 9.52 -32.12 -5.50
C ASP A 70 8.71 -33.37 -5.91
N GLY A 71 7.95 -33.26 -7.01
CA GLY A 71 7.12 -34.36 -7.54
C GLY A 71 5.78 -34.56 -6.82
N ASN A 72 5.55 -33.89 -5.69
CA ASN A 72 4.30 -33.96 -4.93
C ASN A 72 3.39 -32.77 -5.23
N LYS A 73 2.07 -33.03 -5.29
CA LYS A 73 1.05 -31.98 -5.49
C LYS A 73 0.76 -31.30 -4.16
N HIS A 74 1.09 -30.02 -4.05
CA HIS A 74 0.73 -29.18 -2.92
C HIS A 74 -0.34 -28.15 -3.33
N VAL A 75 -1.28 -27.91 -2.42
CA VAL A 75 -2.28 -26.85 -2.57
C VAL A 75 -1.79 -25.62 -1.81
N LEU A 76 -1.56 -24.53 -2.54
CA LEU A 76 -1.21 -23.23 -1.96
C LEU A 76 -2.44 -22.36 -1.79
N TYR A 77 -2.46 -21.66 -0.65
CA TYR A 77 -3.47 -20.69 -0.27
C TYR A 77 -2.88 -19.28 -0.31
N TYR A 78 -3.57 -18.38 -0.99
CA TYR A 78 -3.21 -16.97 -1.05
C TYR A 78 -4.48 -16.12 -1.17
N PHE A 79 -4.35 -14.83 -0.89
CA PHE A 79 -5.47 -13.91 -1.01
C PHE A 79 -5.60 -13.34 -2.41
N LYS A 80 -6.84 -13.17 -2.90
CA LYS A 80 -7.11 -12.62 -4.26
C LYS A 80 -6.52 -11.23 -4.47
N LYS A 81 -6.47 -10.43 -3.41
CA LYS A 81 -5.77 -9.16 -3.32
C LYS A 81 -5.03 -9.17 -1.99
N GLY A 82 -3.80 -8.66 -1.94
CA GLY A 82 -3.11 -8.46 -0.66
C GLY A 82 -4.02 -7.61 0.24
N TYR A 83 -4.27 -8.10 1.44
CA TYR A 83 -4.99 -7.34 2.45
C TYR A 83 -4.02 -6.35 3.09
N LEU A 84 -4.50 -5.19 3.49
CA LEU A 84 -3.70 -4.36 4.38
C LEU A 84 -3.54 -5.13 5.71
N PRO A 85 -2.33 -5.20 6.28
CA PRO A 85 -2.16 -5.73 7.64
C PRO A 85 -3.04 -4.94 8.61
N SER A 86 -3.39 -5.52 9.75
CA SER A 86 -4.13 -4.80 10.78
C SER A 86 -3.28 -3.61 11.26
N LEU A 87 -3.65 -2.39 10.86
CA LEU A 87 -3.03 -1.16 11.30
C LEU A 87 -3.70 -0.72 12.59
N SER A 88 -2.94 -0.49 13.67
CA SER A 88 -3.53 0.10 14.89
C SER A 88 -4.20 1.45 14.56
N PRO A 89 -5.20 1.88 15.36
CA PRO A 89 -5.84 3.19 15.15
C PRO A 89 -4.85 4.35 15.04
N GLU A 90 -3.78 4.31 15.84
CA GLU A 90 -2.73 5.32 15.88
C GLU A 90 -1.91 5.32 14.59
N ASN A 91 -1.50 4.14 14.12
CA ASN A 91 -0.74 4.01 12.87
C ASN A 91 -1.61 4.40 11.66
N ALA A 92 -2.88 4.01 11.67
CA ALA A 92 -3.84 4.40 10.64
C ALA A 92 -4.04 5.93 10.60
N THR A 93 -4.13 6.57 11.77
CA THR A 93 -4.25 8.04 11.89
C THR A 93 -2.97 8.73 11.42
N ALA A 94 -1.79 8.21 11.74
CA ALA A 94 -0.51 8.75 11.29
C ALA A 94 -0.35 8.66 9.75
N ILE A 95 -0.70 7.53 9.15
CA ILE A 95 -0.73 7.35 7.69
C ILE A 95 -1.71 8.34 7.06
N PHE A 96 -2.91 8.48 7.63
CA PHE A 96 -3.92 9.40 7.12
C PHE A 96 -3.44 10.85 7.16
N ILE A 97 -2.86 11.31 8.27
CA ILE A 97 -2.29 12.67 8.39
C ILE A 97 -1.16 12.88 7.38
N THR A 98 -0.31 11.87 7.15
CA THR A 98 0.76 11.95 6.15
C THR A 98 0.20 12.10 4.73
N LEU A 99 -0.90 11.43 4.40
CA LEU A 99 -1.59 11.60 3.12
C LEU A 99 -2.23 12.98 2.98
N LEU A 100 -2.78 13.54 4.07
CA LEU A 100 -3.29 14.92 4.06
C LEU A 100 -2.19 15.93 3.68
N GLN A 101 -0.94 15.73 4.13
CA GLN A 101 0.20 16.61 3.81
C GLN A 101 0.65 16.57 2.35
N GLN A 102 0.16 15.62 1.55
CA GLN A 102 0.59 15.44 0.17
C GLN A 102 -0.45 15.97 -0.84
N GLN A 103 -1.52 16.61 -0.38
CA GLN A 103 -2.66 17.02 -1.22
C GLN A 103 -2.35 18.13 -2.23
N SER A 104 -1.33 18.97 -1.99
CA SER A 104 -0.86 19.99 -2.94
C SER A 104 0.28 19.54 -3.85
N THR A 105 0.74 18.30 -3.74
CA THR A 105 1.89 17.83 -4.51
C THR A 105 1.49 17.39 -5.93
N ALA A 106 2.49 17.16 -6.78
CA ALA A 106 2.31 16.52 -8.09
C ALA A 106 1.58 15.16 -8.03
N LEU A 107 1.53 14.53 -6.85
CA LEU A 107 0.92 13.23 -6.64
C LEU A 107 -0.53 13.33 -6.12
N SER A 108 -1.09 14.53 -5.98
CA SER A 108 -2.38 14.79 -5.35
C SER A 108 -3.52 13.89 -5.85
N ALA A 109 -3.61 13.66 -7.17
CA ALA A 109 -4.60 12.77 -7.78
C ALA A 109 -4.47 11.33 -7.26
N HIS A 110 -3.27 10.75 -7.32
CA HIS A 110 -3.01 9.38 -6.84
C HIS A 110 -3.11 9.27 -5.30
N VAL A 111 -2.76 10.33 -4.58
CA VAL A 111 -2.87 10.41 -3.12
C VAL A 111 -4.34 10.38 -2.69
N ASN A 112 -5.23 11.02 -3.44
CA ASN A 112 -6.68 10.97 -3.17
C ASN A 112 -7.25 9.56 -3.39
N ASP A 113 -6.89 8.88 -4.48
CA ASP A 113 -7.30 7.49 -4.72
C ASP A 113 -6.79 6.55 -3.61
N LEU A 114 -5.54 6.72 -3.19
CA LEU A 114 -4.95 5.98 -2.08
C LEU A 114 -5.65 6.29 -0.74
N LYS A 115 -5.99 7.55 -0.49
CA LYS A 115 -6.75 7.98 0.69
C LYS A 115 -8.11 7.29 0.72
N ASP A 116 -8.85 7.31 -0.38
CA ASP A 116 -10.19 6.72 -0.46
C ASP A 116 -10.13 5.19 -0.34
N ALA A 117 -9.13 4.56 -0.94
CA ALA A 117 -8.85 3.14 -0.77
C ALA A 117 -8.53 2.81 0.70
N LEU A 118 -7.65 3.57 1.36
CA LEU A 118 -7.28 3.34 2.76
C LEU A 118 -8.45 3.57 3.72
N VAL A 119 -9.16 4.69 3.58
CA VAL A 119 -10.38 5.01 4.32
C VAL A 119 -11.37 3.85 4.15
N SER A 120 -11.69 3.46 2.93
CA SER A 120 -12.66 2.38 2.70
C SER A 120 -12.21 1.04 3.28
N THR A 121 -10.91 0.73 3.28
CA THR A 121 -10.39 -0.53 3.82
C THR A 121 -10.33 -0.54 5.35
N LEU A 122 -9.94 0.58 5.97
CA LEU A 122 -9.90 0.76 7.42
C LEU A 122 -11.30 0.76 8.03
N PHE A 123 -12.25 1.49 7.41
CA PHE A 123 -13.62 1.63 7.92
C PHE A 123 -14.55 0.45 7.62
N LYS A 124 -14.38 -0.27 6.50
CA LYS A 124 -15.26 -1.42 6.19
C LYS A 124 -14.95 -2.67 7.01
N TYR A 125 -13.71 -2.85 7.47
CA TYR A 125 -13.25 -4.16 7.95
C TYR A 125 -12.58 -4.16 9.32
N HIS A 126 -12.10 -3.02 9.84
CA HIS A 126 -11.20 -3.06 11.01
C HIS A 126 -11.61 -2.14 12.18
N TYR A 127 -12.28 -1.00 11.93
CA TYR A 127 -12.55 -0.03 13.00
C TYR A 127 -13.95 0.57 12.96
N ASN A 128 -14.47 0.92 14.15
CA ASN A 128 -15.70 1.69 14.26
C ASN A 128 -15.45 3.11 13.71
N PRO A 129 -16.31 3.65 12.83
CA PRO A 129 -16.19 5.03 12.33
C PRO A 129 -16.04 6.10 13.40
N LYS A 130 -16.51 5.84 14.63
CA LYS A 130 -16.37 6.76 15.78
C LYS A 130 -14.97 6.77 16.41
N GLU A 131 -14.22 5.69 16.31
CA GLU A 131 -12.89 5.53 16.92
C GLU A 131 -11.80 6.20 16.08
N LEU A 132 -11.89 6.07 14.76
CA LEU A 132 -11.05 6.77 13.80
C LEU A 132 -11.77 8.06 13.39
N ALA A 133 -11.77 9.09 14.24
CA ALA A 133 -12.44 10.39 14.02
C ALA A 133 -11.81 11.23 12.87
N VAL A 134 -11.54 10.59 11.74
CA VAL A 134 -10.83 11.05 10.55
C VAL A 134 -11.51 12.27 9.93
N GLU A 135 -12.84 12.22 9.73
CA GLU A 135 -13.59 13.37 9.20
C GLU A 135 -13.51 14.59 10.13
N LYS A 136 -13.54 14.37 11.45
CA LYS A 136 -13.42 15.46 12.43
C LYS A 136 -12.01 16.02 12.48
N LEU A 137 -10.99 15.16 12.36
CA LEU A 137 -9.58 15.55 12.31
C LEU A 137 -9.27 16.33 11.03
N GLN A 138 -9.75 15.86 9.88
CA GLN A 138 -9.58 16.53 8.60
C GLN A 138 -10.13 17.97 8.63
N ASN A 139 -11.30 18.17 9.23
CA ASN A 139 -11.91 19.50 9.36
C ASN A 139 -11.25 20.41 10.41
N ARG A 140 -10.30 19.89 11.20
CA ARG A 140 -9.61 20.63 12.27
C ARG A 140 -8.11 20.79 12.03
N ILE A 141 -7.56 20.07 11.06
CA ILE A 141 -6.15 20.16 10.67
C ILE A 141 -6.08 21.06 9.45
N TYR A 142 -5.66 22.30 9.68
CA TYR A 142 -5.40 23.26 8.61
C TYR A 142 -3.92 23.14 8.20
N MET A 143 -3.68 22.80 6.94
CA MET A 143 -2.35 22.79 6.35
C MET A 143 -2.22 24.01 5.44
N VAL A 144 -1.19 24.82 5.69
CA VAL A 144 -0.85 25.94 4.81
C VAL A 144 0.12 25.39 3.78
N GLU A 145 -0.36 25.19 2.56
CA GLU A 145 0.39 24.60 1.47
C GLU A 145 0.63 25.64 0.38
N GLU A 146 1.84 25.68 -0.18
CA GLU A 146 2.09 26.36 -1.45
C GLU A 146 1.52 25.47 -2.56
N ALA A 147 0.31 25.79 -3.02
CA ALA A 147 -0.34 25.03 -4.07
C ALA A 147 0.40 25.18 -5.40
N LEU A 148 0.60 24.06 -6.11
CA LEU A 148 1.02 24.10 -7.50
C LEU A 148 -0.03 24.84 -8.34
N ALA A 149 0.41 25.68 -9.29
CA ALA A 149 -0.49 26.43 -10.16
C ALA A 149 -1.38 25.52 -11.05
N ASP A 150 -0.88 24.32 -11.38
CA ASP A 150 -1.58 23.30 -12.17
C ASP A 150 -1.17 21.88 -11.70
N PRO A 151 -1.78 21.36 -10.62
CA PRO A 151 -1.39 20.09 -10.01
C PRO A 151 -1.57 18.87 -10.94
N GLU A 152 -2.62 18.86 -11.77
CA GLU A 152 -2.92 17.74 -12.68
C GLU A 152 -1.83 17.61 -13.75
N ARG A 153 -1.52 18.72 -14.45
CA ARG A 153 -0.47 18.74 -15.46
C ARG A 153 0.89 18.39 -14.88
N VAL A 154 1.20 18.90 -13.68
CA VAL A 154 2.45 18.57 -12.98
C VAL A 154 2.49 17.08 -12.61
N GLY A 155 1.37 16.49 -12.22
CA GLY A 155 1.26 15.06 -11.95
C GLY A 155 1.46 14.17 -13.17
N GLU A 156 0.93 14.56 -14.33
CA GLU A 156 1.20 13.87 -15.59
C GLU A 156 2.68 13.94 -15.97
N LEU A 157 3.30 15.12 -15.87
CA LEU A 157 4.72 15.32 -16.12
C LEU A 157 5.57 14.47 -15.18
N PHE A 158 5.23 14.47 -13.89
CA PHE A 158 5.90 13.67 -12.88
C PHE A 158 5.83 12.18 -13.23
N THR A 159 4.64 11.68 -13.60
CA THR A 159 4.43 10.27 -13.98
C THR A 159 5.28 9.90 -15.20
N LYS A 160 5.32 10.77 -16.23
CA LYS A 160 6.19 10.57 -17.41
C LYS A 160 7.67 10.51 -17.05
N LEU A 161 8.14 11.37 -16.13
CA LEU A 161 9.52 11.35 -15.65
C LEU A 161 9.85 10.08 -14.84
N VAL A 162 8.93 9.61 -14.00
CA VAL A 162 9.09 8.35 -13.26
C VAL A 162 9.20 7.16 -14.22
N HIS A 163 8.37 7.12 -15.26
CA HIS A 163 8.47 6.10 -16.31
C HIS A 163 9.79 6.19 -17.08
N ALA A 164 10.23 7.40 -17.46
CA ALA A 164 11.51 7.58 -18.13
C ALA A 164 12.70 7.12 -17.28
N LEU A 165 12.68 7.39 -15.97
CA LEU A 165 13.69 6.88 -15.03
C LEU A 165 13.65 5.36 -14.92
N LYS A 166 12.46 4.77 -14.79
CA LYS A 166 12.29 3.32 -14.67
C LYS A 166 12.81 2.58 -15.90
N ASP A 167 12.50 3.10 -17.08
CA ASP A 167 12.78 2.45 -18.35
C ASP A 167 14.08 2.98 -19.01
N CYS A 168 14.84 3.84 -18.31
CA CYS A 168 16.10 4.44 -18.77
C CYS A 168 15.99 5.21 -20.11
N HIS A 169 14.89 5.95 -20.30
CA HIS A 169 14.67 6.77 -21.49
C HIS A 169 15.23 8.18 -21.35
N GLN A 170 15.77 8.72 -22.45
CA GLN A 170 16.05 10.14 -22.59
C GLN A 170 14.75 10.94 -22.66
N VAL A 171 14.76 12.16 -22.11
CA VAL A 171 13.57 13.02 -22.06
C VAL A 171 13.87 14.34 -22.75
N LYS A 172 12.97 14.74 -23.64
CA LYS A 172 12.96 16.09 -24.22
C LYS A 172 12.05 16.98 -23.37
N ILE A 173 12.60 18.10 -22.91
CA ILE A 173 11.91 19.05 -22.02
C ILE A 173 11.96 20.47 -22.61
N TRP A 174 10.93 21.25 -22.28
CA TRP A 174 10.96 22.70 -22.43
C TRP A 174 11.31 23.30 -21.08
N TYR A 175 12.50 23.89 -20.97
CA TYR A 175 13.05 24.43 -19.73
C TYR A 175 13.07 25.95 -19.76
N TYR A 176 12.39 26.56 -18.80
CA TYR A 176 12.35 28.01 -18.63
C TYR A 176 13.59 28.49 -17.87
N VAL A 177 14.37 29.36 -18.51
CA VAL A 177 15.59 29.95 -17.96
C VAL A 177 15.25 31.32 -17.36
N ALA A 178 15.09 31.38 -16.04
CA ALA A 178 14.69 32.60 -15.33
C ALA A 178 15.62 33.80 -15.57
N ARG A 179 16.92 33.57 -15.80
CA ARG A 179 17.90 34.64 -16.04
C ARG A 179 17.63 35.43 -17.32
N ASN A 180 17.20 34.75 -18.38
CA ASN A 180 17.01 35.34 -19.70
C ASN A 180 15.52 35.48 -20.06
N ASN A 181 14.62 34.98 -19.21
CA ASN A 181 13.17 34.91 -19.46
C ASN A 181 12.84 34.14 -20.76
N GLU A 182 13.62 33.10 -21.07
CA GLU A 182 13.53 32.33 -22.31
C GLU A 182 13.12 30.88 -22.04
N LEU A 183 12.33 30.31 -22.96
CA LEU A 183 12.00 28.90 -22.97
C LEU A 183 12.94 28.18 -23.94
N THR A 184 13.74 27.25 -23.43
CA THR A 184 14.71 26.48 -24.22
C THR A 184 14.26 25.02 -24.33
N GLU A 185 14.33 24.43 -25.52
CA GLU A 185 14.22 22.98 -25.67
C GLU A 185 15.52 22.35 -25.19
N ARG A 186 15.45 21.20 -24.50
CA ARG A 186 16.62 20.43 -24.05
C ARG A 186 16.34 18.93 -24.10
N VAL A 187 17.28 18.14 -24.59
CA VAL A 187 17.31 16.69 -24.37
C VAL A 187 18.20 16.36 -23.18
N VAL A 188 17.67 15.60 -22.22
CA VAL A 188 18.36 15.25 -20.98
C VAL A 188 18.31 13.74 -20.70
N GLU A 189 19.37 13.22 -20.09
CA GLU A 189 19.45 11.88 -19.51
C GLU A 189 19.12 11.94 -18.02
N PRO A 190 17.94 11.49 -17.58
CA PRO A 190 17.52 11.61 -16.19
C PRO A 190 18.25 10.59 -15.29
N TYR A 191 18.74 11.05 -14.15
CA TYR A 191 19.44 10.22 -13.15
C TYR A 191 18.60 10.00 -11.90
N GLY A 192 17.78 10.98 -11.53
CA GLY A 192 16.89 10.84 -10.38
C GLY A 192 16.05 12.08 -10.13
N LEU A 193 15.06 11.90 -9.26
CA LEU A 193 14.21 12.97 -8.76
C LEU A 193 14.53 13.20 -7.28
N ILE A 194 14.69 14.46 -6.88
CA ILE A 194 14.86 14.87 -5.50
C ILE A 194 13.66 15.71 -5.08
N CYS A 195 13.08 15.39 -3.92
CA CYS A 195 12.09 16.24 -3.26
C CYS A 195 12.78 17.07 -2.17
N LYS A 196 12.67 18.40 -2.27
CA LYS A 196 13.16 19.34 -1.24
C LYS A 196 12.11 20.42 -1.03
N ARG A 197 11.64 20.56 0.22
CA ARG A 197 10.60 21.54 0.61
C ARG A 197 9.37 21.44 -0.31
N GLN A 198 8.82 20.24 -0.47
CA GLN A 198 7.66 19.94 -1.33
C GLN A 198 7.85 20.22 -2.83
N ASN A 199 9.05 20.62 -3.27
CA ASN A 199 9.38 20.85 -4.67
C ASN A 199 10.20 19.69 -5.23
N TRP A 200 9.86 19.26 -6.44
CA TRP A 200 10.55 18.20 -7.15
C TRP A 200 11.59 18.76 -8.12
N TYR A 201 12.80 18.21 -8.04
CA TYR A 201 13.93 18.58 -8.89
C TYR A 201 14.39 17.36 -9.67
N LEU A 202 14.53 17.50 -10.98
CA LEU A 202 15.14 16.49 -11.83
C LEU A 202 16.65 16.69 -11.87
N ILE A 203 17.40 15.68 -11.47
CA ILE A 203 18.83 15.58 -11.76
C ILE A 203 18.97 14.84 -13.07
N ALA A 204 19.58 15.50 -14.05
CA ALA A 204 19.80 14.93 -15.36
C ALA A 204 21.07 15.52 -15.98
N LYS A 205 21.71 14.75 -16.86
CA LYS A 205 22.75 15.28 -17.73
C LYS A 205 22.11 15.87 -18.97
N CYS A 206 22.34 17.17 -19.18
CA CYS A 206 21.95 17.83 -20.41
C CYS A 206 22.84 17.34 -21.55
N LEU A 207 22.23 16.89 -22.65
CA LEU A 207 22.94 16.44 -23.85
C LEU A 207 23.20 17.58 -24.84
N GLU A 208 22.51 18.70 -24.66
CA GLU A 208 22.74 19.93 -25.40
C GLU A 208 23.77 20.79 -24.65
N ARG A 209 24.76 21.31 -25.38
CA ARG A 209 25.81 22.21 -24.88
C ARG A 209 25.30 23.63 -24.72
#